data_AF-A0A0J0XW85-F1
#
_entry.id   AF-A0A0J0XW85-F1
#
_cell.length_a   1.000
_cell.length_b   1.000
_cell.length_c   1.000
_cell.angle_alpha   90.00
_cell.angle_beta   90.00
_cell.angle_gamma   90.00
#
_symmetry.space_group_name_H-M   'P 1'
#
loop_
_entity.id
_entity.type
_entity.pdbx_description
1 polymer ?
#
loop_
_entity_poly.entity_id
_entity_poly.type
_entity_poly.pdbx_seq_one_letter_code
_entity_poly.pdbx_strand_id
1 'polypeptide(L)'
;MASPAENLRSRLAQYAYAGAGASPSPRRSPRTTAPPTATTSGYVSDDEDSGPSTPSKPAAISPRTPKRRPDGSLDKFGWKKARGYASPEKYAHLQPIGDCLAPELKLIFCGINPGTRSSKRGHHFAHPTNKFWRALHLSGLTPRLLSPEEDSTLPSAYRYGLTNLVDRPTAEQNELSPAEMRAAVLPLVRKFRAYRPRVVCFVGKKIWD
;
A
#
# COMPACT_ATOMS: atom_id res chain seq x y z
N MET A 1 24.48 -12.76 -16.93
CA MET A 1 23.17 -12.46 -16.30
C MET A 1 23.19 -11.02 -15.84
N ALA A 2 22.20 -10.20 -16.17
CA ALA A 2 22.15 -8.80 -15.74
C ALA A 2 21.98 -8.71 -14.21
N SER A 3 22.67 -7.78 -13.57
CA SER A 3 22.56 -7.56 -12.13
C SER A 3 21.15 -7.11 -11.73
N PRO A 4 20.69 -7.36 -10.49
CA PRO A 4 19.40 -6.88 -10.01
C PRO A 4 19.19 -5.36 -10.19
N ALA A 5 20.27 -4.58 -10.14
CA ALA A 5 20.24 -3.13 -10.33
C ALA A 5 20.02 -2.72 -11.80
N GLU A 6 20.59 -3.45 -12.76
CA GLU A 6 20.35 -3.24 -14.19
C GLU A 6 18.92 -3.63 -14.57
N ASN A 7 18.43 -4.72 -13.98
CA ASN A 7 17.06 -5.16 -14.20
C ASN A 7 16.04 -4.12 -13.66
N LEU A 8 16.33 -3.52 -12.51
CA LEU A 8 15.51 -2.42 -11.97
C LEU A 8 15.54 -1.17 -12.86
N ARG A 9 16.72 -0.74 -13.34
CA ARG A 9 16.85 0.43 -14.23
C ARG A 9 16.04 0.26 -15.52
N SER A 10 16.18 -0.89 -16.18
CA SER A 10 15.42 -1.20 -17.40
C SER A 10 13.91 -1.23 -17.14
N ARG A 11 13.48 -1.76 -15.98
CA ARG A 11 12.07 -1.76 -15.59
C ARG A 11 11.55 -0.40 -15.16
N LEU A 12 12.38 0.54 -14.72
CA LEU A 12 11.93 1.90 -14.38
C LEU A 12 11.80 2.80 -15.61
N ALA A 13 12.59 2.56 -16.66
CA ALA A 13 12.52 3.32 -17.91
C ALA A 13 11.13 3.24 -18.57
N GLN A 14 10.43 2.12 -18.45
CA GLN A 14 9.06 1.94 -18.99
C GLN A 14 7.99 2.74 -18.22
N TYR A 15 8.31 3.25 -17.03
CA TYR A 15 7.41 4.05 -16.19
C TYR A 15 7.88 5.51 -16.10
N ALA A 16 8.91 5.90 -16.87
CA ALA A 16 9.34 7.27 -16.97
C ALA A 16 8.18 8.11 -17.53
N TYR A 17 7.77 9.11 -16.76
CA TYR A 17 6.74 10.04 -17.18
C TYR A 17 7.30 10.95 -18.29
N ALA A 18 6.97 10.65 -19.55
CA ALA A 18 7.22 11.56 -20.65
C ALA A 18 6.28 12.76 -20.47
N GLY A 19 6.84 13.93 -20.20
CA GLY A 19 6.08 15.16 -19.97
C GLY A 19 5.14 15.47 -21.14
N ALA A 20 3.89 15.78 -20.79
CA ALA A 20 2.87 16.50 -21.56
C ALA A 20 2.86 16.31 -23.08
N GLY A 21 2.11 15.30 -23.54
CA GLY A 21 1.67 15.19 -24.94
C GLY A 21 0.57 14.14 -25.10
N ALA A 22 -0.68 14.60 -25.17
CA ALA A 22 -1.90 13.89 -25.57
C ALA A 22 -2.16 12.47 -24.99
N SER A 23 -3.16 12.38 -24.10
CA SER A 23 -3.71 11.10 -23.61
C SER A 23 -4.63 10.45 -24.67
N PRO A 24 -4.40 9.18 -25.08
CA PRO A 24 -5.47 8.33 -25.58
C PRO A 24 -6.07 7.51 -24.42
N SER A 25 -7.38 7.58 -24.27
CA SER A 25 -8.20 6.94 -23.25
C SER A 25 -7.95 5.44 -23.07
N PRO A 26 -8.08 4.88 -21.85
CA PRO A 26 -7.95 3.44 -21.64
C PRO A 26 -9.10 2.68 -22.32
N ARG A 27 -8.74 1.86 -23.31
CA ARG A 27 -9.63 0.93 -24.03
C ARG A 27 -10.11 -0.16 -23.08
N ARG A 28 -11.43 -0.33 -22.97
CA ARG A 28 -12.07 -1.31 -22.07
C ARG A 28 -12.06 -2.70 -22.75
N SER A 29 -11.48 -3.72 -22.11
CA SER A 29 -11.50 -5.09 -22.63
C SER A 29 -12.91 -5.68 -22.61
N PRO A 30 -13.32 -6.47 -23.63
CA PRO A 30 -14.63 -7.12 -23.63
C PRO A 30 -14.68 -8.25 -22.60
N ARG A 31 -15.80 -8.38 -21.90
CA ARG A 31 -16.10 -9.47 -20.96
C ARG A 31 -16.79 -10.60 -21.72
N THR A 32 -16.12 -11.74 -21.88
CA THR A 32 -16.69 -12.97 -22.44
C THR A 32 -17.71 -13.56 -21.46
N THR A 33 -18.94 -13.79 -21.92
CA THR A 33 -20.02 -14.44 -21.18
C THR A 33 -20.16 -15.89 -21.64
N ALA A 34 -20.00 -16.86 -20.74
CA ALA A 34 -20.44 -18.24 -20.94
C ALA A 34 -21.22 -18.71 -19.70
N PRO A 35 -22.39 -19.36 -19.85
CA PRO A 35 -23.23 -19.82 -18.74
C PRO A 35 -22.82 -21.24 -18.26
N PRO A 36 -23.07 -21.61 -16.99
CA PRO A 36 -22.81 -22.96 -16.51
C PRO A 36 -24.00 -23.90 -16.76
N THR A 37 -23.71 -25.10 -17.28
CA THR A 37 -24.61 -26.25 -17.35
C THR A 37 -24.62 -27.01 -16.02
N ALA A 38 -25.81 -27.40 -15.58
CA ALA A 38 -26.03 -28.28 -14.44
C ALA A 38 -25.90 -29.76 -14.84
N THR A 39 -25.36 -30.60 -13.96
CA THR A 39 -25.55 -32.05 -14.01
C THR A 39 -25.54 -32.63 -12.59
N THR A 40 -26.47 -33.54 -12.36
CA THR A 40 -26.86 -34.19 -11.11
C THR A 40 -26.33 -35.63 -11.09
N SER A 41 -25.74 -36.09 -9.99
CA SER A 41 -25.73 -37.46 -9.44
C SER A 41 -24.80 -37.44 -8.21
N GLY A 42 -24.89 -38.25 -7.15
CA GLY A 42 -25.76 -39.33 -6.69
C GLY A 42 -25.30 -39.69 -5.26
N TYR A 43 -26.16 -40.36 -4.50
CA TYR A 43 -26.03 -40.80 -3.09
C TYR A 43 -24.71 -41.50 -2.71
N VAL A 44 -24.30 -41.45 -1.43
CA VAL A 44 -24.22 -42.57 -0.44
C VAL A 44 -23.85 -42.00 0.96
N SER A 45 -24.46 -42.56 2.01
CA SER A 45 -24.26 -42.30 3.45
C SER A 45 -23.09 -43.10 4.04
N ASP A 46 -22.41 -42.60 5.07
CA ASP A 46 -22.23 -43.26 6.39
C ASP A 46 -21.09 -42.61 7.24
N ASP A 47 -21.50 -42.29 8.47
CA ASP A 47 -20.84 -42.27 9.79
C ASP A 47 -19.40 -41.79 10.10
N GLU A 48 -19.37 -41.01 11.19
CA GLU A 48 -18.40 -40.91 12.29
C GLU A 48 -17.06 -40.12 12.15
N ASP A 49 -17.01 -39.09 13.00
CA ASP A 49 -15.89 -38.66 13.84
C ASP A 49 -14.84 -37.64 13.34
N SER A 50 -14.52 -36.71 14.25
CA SER A 50 -13.34 -35.85 14.33
C SER A 50 -13.13 -34.76 13.24
N GLY A 51 -13.66 -33.55 13.49
CA GLY A 51 -13.41 -32.37 12.64
C GLY A 51 -12.28 -31.45 13.13
N PRO A 52 -11.18 -31.27 12.38
CA PRO A 52 -10.31 -30.09 12.47
C PRO A 52 -10.86 -28.95 11.60
N SER A 53 -10.99 -27.76 12.18
CA SER A 53 -11.50 -26.56 11.50
C SER A 53 -10.50 -26.03 10.47
N THR A 54 -10.82 -26.22 9.19
CA THR A 54 -10.12 -25.60 8.05
C THR A 54 -10.79 -24.28 7.62
N PRO A 55 -10.05 -23.34 7.03
CA PRO A 55 -10.50 -21.96 6.84
C PRO A 55 -11.39 -21.81 5.60
N SER A 56 -12.54 -21.14 5.78
CA SER A 56 -13.50 -20.83 4.72
C SER A 56 -12.93 -19.86 3.66
N LYS A 57 -13.15 -20.17 2.38
CA LYS A 57 -12.88 -19.28 1.23
C LYS A 57 -13.63 -17.93 1.40
N PRO A 58 -13.03 -16.78 1.02
CA PRO A 58 -13.77 -15.53 0.99
C PRO A 58 -14.75 -15.50 -0.18
N ALA A 59 -16.03 -15.24 0.13
CA ALA A 59 -17.09 -15.04 -0.84
C ALA A 59 -16.79 -13.85 -1.77
N ALA A 60 -17.09 -14.01 -3.06
CA ALA A 60 -16.93 -12.98 -4.07
C ALA A 60 -17.86 -11.78 -3.77
N ILE A 61 -17.30 -10.58 -3.70
CA ILE A 61 -18.06 -9.34 -3.58
C ILE A 61 -18.71 -9.05 -4.94
N SER A 62 -20.02 -9.28 -5.04
CA SER A 62 -20.81 -8.81 -6.17
C SER A 62 -20.83 -7.27 -6.21
N PRO A 63 -20.57 -6.63 -7.35
CA PRO A 63 -20.68 -5.17 -7.46
C PRO A 63 -22.15 -4.76 -7.31
N ARG A 64 -22.45 -3.90 -6.32
CA ARG A 64 -23.77 -3.28 -6.15
C ARG A 64 -24.11 -2.45 -7.40
N THR A 65 -25.19 -2.82 -8.08
CA THR A 65 -25.81 -1.99 -9.12
C THR A 65 -26.42 -0.73 -8.48
N PRO A 66 -26.28 0.46 -9.10
CA PRO A 66 -26.85 1.69 -8.57
C PRO A 66 -28.38 1.64 -8.62
N LYS A 67 -29.04 1.93 -7.49
CA LYS A 67 -30.50 2.15 -7.47
C LYS A 67 -30.77 3.57 -7.97
N ARG A 68 -31.72 3.68 -8.90
CA ARG A 68 -32.23 4.95 -9.40
C ARG A 68 -33.31 5.44 -8.44
N ARG A 69 -33.24 6.70 -8.01
CA ARG A 69 -34.31 7.31 -7.21
C ARG A 69 -35.55 7.55 -8.08
N PRO A 70 -36.75 7.62 -7.49
CA PRO A 70 -37.99 7.91 -8.23
C PRO A 70 -37.95 9.23 -9.02
N ASP A 71 -37.13 10.18 -8.59
CA ASP A 71 -36.91 11.49 -9.23
C ASP A 71 -35.91 11.46 -10.41
N GLY A 72 -35.42 10.26 -10.79
CA GLY A 72 -34.47 10.10 -11.88
C GLY A 72 -33.02 10.46 -11.53
N SER A 73 -32.75 10.94 -10.30
CA SER A 73 -31.39 11.20 -9.84
C SER A 73 -30.65 9.89 -9.55
N LEU A 74 -29.37 9.86 -9.92
CA LEU A 74 -28.47 8.78 -9.53
C LEU A 74 -28.14 8.95 -8.04
N ASP A 75 -28.25 7.86 -7.26
CA ASP A 75 -27.66 7.82 -5.93
C ASP A 75 -26.18 8.20 -6.06
N LYS A 76 -25.83 9.41 -5.59
CA LYS A 76 -24.44 9.83 -5.47
C LYS A 76 -23.76 8.71 -4.69
N PHE A 77 -22.82 8.01 -5.31
CA PHE A 77 -21.97 7.05 -4.61
C PHE A 77 -21.56 7.71 -3.30
N GLY A 78 -21.69 7.02 -2.16
CA GLY A 78 -21.32 7.52 -0.85
C GLY A 78 -19.80 7.69 -0.73
N TRP A 79 -19.21 8.56 -1.53
CA TRP A 79 -17.83 8.98 -1.40
C TRP A 79 -17.76 9.64 -0.04
N LYS A 80 -17.12 8.96 0.92
CA LYS A 80 -16.82 9.56 2.20
C LYS A 80 -16.03 10.83 1.90
N LYS A 81 -16.52 11.96 2.42
CA LYS A 81 -15.85 13.25 2.27
C LYS A 81 -14.42 13.11 2.78
N ALA A 82 -13.45 13.60 2.02
CA ALA A 82 -12.05 13.59 2.44
C ALA A 82 -11.93 14.28 3.79
N ARG A 83 -11.17 13.68 4.72
CA ARG A 83 -10.95 14.29 6.02
C ARG A 83 -10.04 15.51 5.84
N GLY A 84 -10.42 16.61 6.50
CA GLY A 84 -9.57 17.78 6.62
C GLY A 84 -8.51 17.58 7.71
N TYR A 85 -7.83 18.66 8.09
CA TYR A 85 -6.87 18.65 9.18
C TYR A 85 -7.44 18.01 10.46
N ALA A 86 -6.63 17.20 11.13
CA ALA A 86 -6.93 16.70 12.46
C ALA A 86 -5.85 17.14 13.45
N SER A 87 -6.28 17.68 14.58
CA SER A 87 -5.37 18.09 15.65
C SER A 87 -4.60 16.88 16.21
N PRO A 88 -3.38 17.08 16.73
CA PRO A 88 -2.57 15.99 17.25
C PRO A 88 -3.24 15.18 18.37
N GLU A 89 -4.06 15.83 19.20
CA GLU A 89 -4.75 15.23 20.35
C GLU A 89 -5.66 14.07 19.93
N LYS A 90 -6.26 14.14 18.73
CA LYS A 90 -7.14 13.09 18.19
C LYS A 90 -6.46 11.71 18.12
N TYR A 91 -5.15 11.70 17.87
CA TYR A 91 -4.36 10.47 17.71
C TYR A 91 -3.27 10.34 18.78
N ALA A 92 -3.35 11.09 19.89
CA ALA A 92 -2.34 11.05 20.95
C ALA A 92 -2.17 9.66 21.62
N HIS A 93 -3.19 8.80 21.51
CA HIS A 93 -3.14 7.41 21.97
C HIS A 93 -2.35 6.47 21.05
N LEU A 94 -1.91 6.96 19.88
CA LEU A 94 -1.18 6.20 18.89
C LEU A 94 0.30 6.55 18.93
N GLN A 95 1.15 5.54 18.81
CA GLN A 95 2.59 5.71 18.81
C GLN A 95 3.13 5.93 17.39
N PRO A 96 4.16 6.76 17.20
CA PRO A 96 4.95 6.75 15.97
C PRO A 96 5.52 5.36 15.67
N ILE A 97 5.95 5.14 14.43
CA ILE A 97 6.64 3.91 14.04
C ILE A 97 8.12 4.21 13.93
N GLY A 98 8.96 3.35 14.51
CA GLY A 98 10.40 3.47 14.43
C GLY A 98 10.92 3.35 12.99
N ASP A 99 11.96 4.10 12.67
CA ASP A 99 12.65 3.98 11.39
C ASP A 99 13.42 2.65 11.30
N CYS A 100 13.39 2.02 10.12
CA CYS A 100 14.24 0.87 9.80
C CYS A 100 15.40 1.38 8.96
N LEU A 101 16.45 1.91 9.60
CA LEU A 101 17.60 2.52 8.94
C LEU A 101 18.91 1.88 9.42
N ALA A 102 19.84 1.71 8.49
CA ALA A 102 21.20 1.23 8.73
C ALA A 102 22.18 1.95 7.81
N PRO A 103 23.49 1.90 8.06
CA PRO A 103 24.49 2.40 7.10
C PRO A 103 24.43 1.65 5.75
N GLU A 104 24.96 2.28 4.69
CA GLU A 104 25.16 1.68 3.36
C GLU A 104 23.91 1.15 2.64
N LEU A 105 22.76 1.79 2.89
CA LEU A 105 21.51 1.40 2.22
C LEU A 105 21.56 1.68 0.71
N LYS A 106 21.06 0.74 -0.08
CA LYS A 106 20.84 0.93 -1.51
C LYS A 106 19.64 1.83 -1.77
N LEU A 107 18.60 1.70 -0.95
CA LEU A 107 17.32 2.36 -1.15
C LEU A 107 16.66 2.66 0.19
N ILE A 108 16.10 3.85 0.37
CA ILE A 108 15.16 4.14 1.46
C ILE A 108 13.79 4.39 0.85
N PHE A 109 12.75 3.73 1.37
CA PHE A 109 11.36 4.10 1.12
C PHE A 109 10.89 5.06 2.20
N CYS A 110 10.43 6.24 1.77
CA CYS A 110 9.88 7.26 2.64
C CYS A 110 8.36 7.32 2.43
N GLY A 111 7.58 6.93 3.44
CA GLY A 111 6.14 7.18 3.48
C GLY A 111 5.83 8.64 3.87
N ILE A 112 4.53 8.98 3.87
CA ILE A 112 4.06 10.29 4.36
C ILE A 112 4.10 10.29 5.88
N ASN A 113 3.28 9.43 6.49
CA ASN A 113 3.15 9.27 7.92
C ASN A 113 2.52 7.92 8.28
N PRO A 114 2.65 7.45 9.52
CA PRO A 114 2.00 6.23 9.97
C PRO A 114 0.47 6.29 9.84
N GLY A 115 -0.11 5.33 9.13
CA GLY A 115 -1.55 5.07 9.23
C GLY A 115 -1.91 4.51 10.61
N THR A 116 -3.14 4.71 11.08
CA THR A 116 -3.59 4.20 12.40
C THR A 116 -3.30 2.73 12.63
N ARG A 117 -3.48 1.87 11.62
CA ARG A 117 -3.18 0.43 11.73
C ARG A 117 -1.69 0.13 11.76
N SER A 118 -0.89 0.86 10.98
CA SER A 118 0.57 0.75 11.01
C SER A 118 1.10 1.13 12.39
N SER A 119 0.60 2.24 12.95
CA SER A 119 0.95 2.70 14.29
C SER A 119 0.56 1.68 15.37
N LYS A 120 -0.67 1.17 15.35
CA LYS A 120 -1.13 0.15 16.31
C LYS A 120 -0.31 -1.14 16.27
N ARG A 121 0.18 -1.53 15.09
CA ARG A 121 1.00 -2.73 14.90
C ARG A 121 2.49 -2.47 15.12
N GLY A 122 2.93 -1.21 15.14
CA GLY A 122 4.34 -0.86 15.17
C GLY A 122 5.11 -1.20 13.89
N HIS A 123 4.41 -1.41 12.76
CA HIS A 123 5.02 -1.86 11.50
C HIS A 123 4.66 -0.98 10.31
N HIS A 124 5.64 -0.73 9.45
CA HIS A 124 5.47 0.08 8.25
C HIS A 124 4.46 -0.55 7.28
N PHE A 125 3.60 0.29 6.70
CA PHE A 125 2.62 -0.11 5.68
C PHE A 125 1.71 -1.30 6.07
N ALA A 126 1.41 -1.49 7.36
CA ALA A 126 0.73 -2.69 7.86
C ALA A 126 -0.80 -2.74 7.64
N HIS A 127 -1.38 -1.77 6.93
CA HIS A 127 -2.81 -1.81 6.58
C HIS A 127 -3.05 -2.83 5.44
N PRO A 128 -4.06 -3.72 5.51
CA PRO A 128 -4.24 -4.79 4.52
C PRO A 128 -4.49 -4.32 3.08
N THR A 129 -5.06 -3.12 2.93
CA THR A 129 -5.28 -2.52 1.61
C THR A 129 -4.04 -1.78 1.08
N ASN A 130 -3.00 -1.61 1.90
CA ASN A 130 -1.76 -1.01 1.46
C ASN A 130 -1.04 -1.97 0.51
N LYS A 131 -0.55 -1.44 -0.61
CA LYS A 131 0.05 -2.23 -1.68
C LYS A 131 1.58 -2.32 -1.59
N PHE A 132 2.22 -1.66 -0.63
CA PHE A 132 3.68 -1.54 -0.53
C PHE A 132 4.37 -2.91 -0.60
N TRP A 133 4.04 -3.83 0.32
CA TRP A 133 4.68 -5.13 0.40
C TRP A 133 4.48 -5.98 -0.86
N ARG A 134 3.26 -5.95 -1.42
CA ARG A 134 2.96 -6.62 -2.68
C ARG A 134 3.72 -5.99 -3.86
N ALA A 135 3.80 -4.66 -3.92
CA ALA A 135 4.52 -3.95 -4.97
C ALA A 135 6.03 -4.18 -4.88
N LEU A 136 6.59 -4.18 -3.67
CA LEU A 136 7.99 -4.50 -3.40
C LEU A 136 8.35 -5.88 -3.97
N HIS A 137 7.52 -6.89 -3.68
CA HIS A 137 7.73 -8.23 -4.23
C HIS A 137 7.53 -8.30 -5.74
N LEU A 138 6.40 -7.80 -6.28
CA LEU A 138 6.10 -7.91 -7.71
C LEU A 138 7.06 -7.11 -8.60
N SER A 139 7.72 -6.08 -8.04
CA SER A 139 8.79 -5.34 -8.72
C SER A 139 10.09 -6.14 -8.85
N GLY A 140 10.22 -7.28 -8.15
CA GLY A 140 11.44 -8.09 -8.10
C GLY A 140 12.50 -7.55 -7.13
N LEU A 141 12.17 -6.55 -6.31
CA LEU A 141 13.09 -6.02 -5.30
C LEU A 141 13.30 -7.01 -4.14
N THR A 142 12.31 -7.84 -3.85
CA THR A 142 12.40 -8.97 -2.91
C THR A 142 11.99 -10.29 -3.59
N PRO A 143 12.69 -11.41 -3.29
CA PRO A 143 12.46 -12.70 -3.94
C PRO A 143 11.12 -13.33 -3.54
N ARG A 144 10.59 -12.94 -2.38
CA ARG A 144 9.27 -13.37 -1.87
C ARG A 144 8.48 -12.17 -1.37
N LEU A 145 7.19 -12.41 -1.13
CA LEU A 145 6.34 -11.49 -0.39
C LEU A 145 6.75 -11.51 1.09
N LEU A 146 7.12 -10.33 1.61
CA LEU A 146 7.37 -10.12 3.04
C LEU A 146 6.09 -9.62 3.73
N SER A 147 5.90 -9.96 4.99
CA SER A 147 4.86 -9.35 5.83
C SER A 147 5.37 -8.03 6.47
N PRO A 148 4.45 -7.16 6.92
CA PRO A 148 4.83 -5.96 7.67
C PRO A 148 5.72 -6.22 8.90
N GLU A 149 5.53 -7.36 9.56
CA GLU A 149 6.31 -7.78 10.74
C GLU A 149 7.80 -7.96 10.44
N GLU A 150 8.14 -8.15 9.17
CA GLU A 150 9.51 -8.36 8.71
C GLU A 150 10.21 -7.06 8.34
N ASP A 151 9.61 -5.89 8.59
CA ASP A 151 10.14 -4.59 8.19
C ASP A 151 11.52 -4.26 8.76
N SER A 152 11.77 -4.62 10.01
CA SER A 152 13.07 -4.52 10.67
C SER A 152 14.19 -5.33 10.00
N THR A 153 13.85 -6.35 9.19
CA THR A 153 14.84 -7.19 8.49
C THR A 153 15.32 -6.59 7.17
N LEU A 154 14.58 -5.62 6.61
CA LEU A 154 14.89 -5.03 5.30
C LEU A 154 16.31 -4.43 5.20
N PRO A 155 16.80 -3.70 6.23
CA PRO A 155 18.14 -3.12 6.18
C PRO A 155 19.25 -4.17 6.07
N SER A 156 19.19 -5.24 6.87
CA SER A 156 20.23 -6.27 6.89
C SER A 156 20.14 -7.22 5.69
N ALA A 157 18.93 -7.67 5.35
CA ALA A 157 18.73 -8.68 4.31
C ALA A 157 18.82 -8.11 2.88
N TYR A 158 18.38 -6.87 2.66
CA TYR A 158 18.26 -6.30 1.31
C TYR A 158 18.96 -4.95 1.14
N ARG A 159 19.49 -4.37 2.22
CA ARG A 159 19.99 -2.98 2.25
C ARG A 159 18.91 -1.98 1.84
N TYR A 160 17.66 -2.22 2.25
CA TYR A 160 16.54 -1.31 2.06
C TYR A 160 16.10 -0.73 3.40
N GLY A 161 15.87 0.58 3.45
CA GLY A 161 15.39 1.26 4.65
C GLY A 161 13.95 1.73 4.54
N LEU A 162 13.33 2.00 5.69
CA LEU A 162 11.97 2.50 5.81
C LEU A 162 11.94 3.68 6.78
N THR A 163 11.25 4.75 6.38
CA THR A 163 11.02 5.93 7.22
C THR A 163 9.73 6.65 6.76
N ASN A 164 9.33 7.69 7.48
CA ASN A 164 8.24 8.59 7.08
C ASN A 164 8.71 10.04 7.11
N LEU A 165 8.05 10.90 6.33
CA LEU A 165 8.25 12.34 6.39
C LEU A 165 7.81 12.87 7.76
N VAL A 166 6.60 12.52 8.20
CA VAL A 166 6.00 12.96 9.47
C VAL A 166 5.79 11.77 10.39
N ASP A 167 6.20 11.90 11.65
CA ASP A 167 6.10 10.81 12.64
C ASP A 167 4.67 10.63 13.19
N ARG A 168 3.85 11.69 13.14
CA ARG A 168 2.49 11.70 13.70
C ARG A 168 1.54 10.74 12.98
N PRO A 169 0.90 9.80 13.71
CA PRO A 169 -0.10 8.93 13.11
C PRO A 169 -1.39 9.66 12.73
N THR A 170 -1.96 9.33 11.56
CA THR A 170 -3.30 9.78 11.17
C THR A 170 -4.08 8.65 10.47
N ALA A 171 -5.39 8.82 10.29
CA ALA A 171 -6.17 7.88 9.48
C ALA A 171 -5.97 8.14 7.99
N GLU A 172 -5.80 9.40 7.61
CA GLU A 172 -5.57 9.83 6.23
C GLU A 172 -4.47 10.89 6.15
N GLN A 173 -3.69 10.87 5.06
CA GLN A 173 -2.64 11.86 4.78
C GLN A 173 -3.15 13.32 4.78
N ASN A 174 -4.42 13.55 4.42
CA ASN A 174 -5.02 14.89 4.36
C ASN A 174 -5.29 15.49 5.75
N GLU A 175 -5.13 14.70 6.81
CA GLU A 175 -5.25 15.17 8.20
C GLU A 175 -3.98 15.85 8.72
N LEU A 176 -2.89 15.81 7.95
CA LEU A 176 -1.66 16.57 8.21
C LEU A 176 -1.78 18.01 7.68
N SER A 177 -1.23 18.96 8.41
CA SER A 177 -1.13 20.34 7.90
C SER A 177 0.08 20.48 6.97
N PRO A 178 0.04 21.38 5.96
CA PRO A 178 1.21 21.67 5.14
C PRO A 178 2.40 22.21 5.95
N ALA A 179 2.15 22.94 7.04
CA ALA A 179 3.20 23.45 7.92
C ALA A 179 3.93 22.33 8.65
N GLU A 180 3.19 21.33 9.14
CA GLU A 180 3.73 20.13 9.78
C GLU A 180 4.61 19.33 8.81
N MET A 181 4.13 19.11 7.57
CA MET A 181 4.92 18.43 6.55
C MET A 181 6.23 19.17 6.23
N ARG A 182 6.17 20.50 6.06
CA ARG A 182 7.36 21.33 5.83
C ARG A 182 8.35 21.29 6.99
N ALA A 183 7.86 21.36 8.23
CA ALA A 183 8.70 21.30 9.42
C ALA A 183 9.46 19.97 9.52
N ALA A 184 8.89 18.88 9.01
CA ALA A 184 9.47 17.55 9.09
C ALA A 184 10.54 17.26 8.01
N VAL A 185 10.67 18.12 6.99
CA VAL A 185 11.68 17.98 5.92
C VAL A 185 13.10 18.03 6.49
N LEU A 186 13.41 18.98 7.38
CA LEU A 186 14.76 19.14 7.89
C LEU A 186 15.22 17.92 8.73
N PRO A 187 14.43 17.39 9.68
CA PRO A 187 14.71 16.10 10.31
C PRO A 187 14.93 14.96 9.31
N LEU A 188 14.09 14.85 8.29
CA LEU A 188 14.22 13.80 7.27
C LEU A 188 15.53 13.91 6.48
N VAL A 189 15.89 15.13 6.05
CA VAL A 189 17.16 15.38 5.34
C VAL A 189 18.37 15.05 6.22
N ARG A 190 18.30 15.29 7.54
CA ARG A 190 19.36 14.88 8.47
C ARG A 190 19.53 13.36 8.50
N LYS A 191 18.42 12.59 8.51
CA LYS A 191 18.46 11.12 8.40
C LYS A 191 19.16 10.70 7.10
N PHE A 192 18.78 11.28 5.96
CA PHE A 192 19.41 10.94 4.67
C PHE A 192 20.90 11.28 4.61
N ARG A 193 21.31 12.40 5.20
CA ARG A 193 22.73 12.77 5.30
C ARG A 193 23.52 11.81 6.19
N ALA A 194 22.92 11.33 7.28
CA ALA A 194 23.56 10.39 8.19
C ALA A 194 23.72 9.00 7.57
N TYR A 195 22.65 8.47 6.97
CA TYR A 195 22.64 7.10 6.43
C TYR A 195 23.15 6.98 4.98
N ARG A 196 23.26 8.11 4.27
CA ARG A 196 23.80 8.23 2.90
C ARG A 196 23.31 7.13 1.94
N PRO A 197 21.98 6.95 1.78
CA PRO A 197 21.46 5.93 0.87
C PRO A 197 21.83 6.27 -0.58
N ARG A 198 21.92 5.27 -1.45
CA ARG A 198 22.14 5.51 -2.89
C ARG A 198 20.92 6.14 -3.56
N VAL A 199 19.71 5.76 -3.12
CA VAL A 199 18.44 6.24 -3.67
C VAL A 199 17.44 6.44 -2.54
N VAL A 200 16.62 7.49 -2.65
CA VAL A 200 15.42 7.67 -1.82
C VAL A 200 14.19 7.55 -2.73
N CYS A 201 13.24 6.72 -2.33
CA CYS A 201 11.96 6.50 -3.01
C CYS A 201 10.83 7.05 -2.14
N PHE A 202 10.16 8.09 -2.63
CA PHE A 202 9.00 8.66 -1.97
C PHE A 202 7.73 7.88 -2.32
N VAL A 203 7.14 7.23 -1.32
CA VAL A 203 5.92 6.42 -1.44
C VAL A 203 4.69 7.32 -1.29
N GLY A 204 4.51 8.21 -2.26
CA GLY A 204 3.38 9.14 -2.31
C GLY A 204 3.78 10.48 -2.94
N LYS A 205 3.02 10.93 -3.93
CA LYS A 205 3.33 12.18 -4.67
C LYS A 205 3.42 13.40 -3.75
N LYS A 206 2.54 13.49 -2.74
CA LYS A 206 2.49 14.61 -1.79
C LYS A 206 3.75 14.82 -0.95
N ILE A 207 4.66 13.84 -0.91
CA ILE A 207 5.93 13.99 -0.20
C ILE A 207 6.90 14.84 -1.02
N TRP A 208 6.78 14.76 -2.35
CA TRP A 208 7.66 15.46 -3.28
C TRP A 208 7.22 16.90 -3.54
N ASP A 209 5.90 17.13 -3.58
CA ASP A 209 5.29 18.46 -3.75
C ASP A 209 5.59 19.38 -2.56
#